data_AF-A0A0C1TYM0-F1
#
_entry.id   AF-A0A0C1TYM0-F1
#
_cell.length_a   1.000
_cell.length_b   1.000
_cell.length_c   1.000
_cell.angle_alpha   90.00
_cell.angle_beta   90.00
_cell.angle_gamma   90.00
#
_symmetry.space_group_name_H-M   'P 1'
#
loop_
_entity.id
_entity.type
_entity.pdbx_description
1 polymer ?
#
loop_
_entity_poly.entity_id
_entity_poly.type
_entity_poly.pdbx_seq_one_letter_code
_entity_poly.pdbx_strand_id
1 'polypeptide(L)'
;MNIITNLHKESRRYCIYHSAFWFNKYNHLFNSVDHRYYRTRNYVEYELEPLNDSLAREKILSSILNEIEKSIPEDFETIEELKKYIVYSCENAYIDINSYCMHSYSCGKEEIMHKAVEEEKEEFKSFIISLNEKRLRYSEPLFYRRVLKNEEAEEIKNRIVESRRNFRRNEDASLFGDYFFIDKKVTPKILRNILINHGIKKVYEIDTSKETHFEIDVDMFNPYGKVKNIDTDIGNPYERIDREKFFSSSDMDWVIYADHEDYIRIDGKWLIDDIISDVPEVKNMLNEYVYK
;
A
#
# COMPACT_ATOMS: atom_id res chain seq x y z
N MET A 1 -18.58 -18.12 1.22
CA MET A 1 -17.17 -17.65 1.15
C MET A 1 -16.29 -18.84 1.48
N ASN A 2 -15.23 -19.09 0.70
CA ASN A 2 -14.34 -20.25 0.87
C ASN A 2 -13.53 -20.11 2.17
N ILE A 3 -13.42 -21.18 2.98
CA ILE A 3 -12.67 -21.18 4.24
C ILE A 3 -11.18 -20.86 4.00
N ILE A 4 -10.62 -21.27 2.86
CA ILE A 4 -9.24 -20.96 2.44
C ILE A 4 -9.08 -19.45 2.24
N THR A 5 -10.00 -18.82 1.51
CA THR A 5 -10.04 -17.35 1.36
C THR A 5 -10.17 -16.65 2.72
N ASN A 6 -10.93 -17.23 3.66
CA ASN A 6 -11.08 -16.66 5.00
C ASN A 6 -9.79 -16.77 5.82
N LEU A 7 -9.04 -17.89 5.70
CA LEU A 7 -7.72 -18.01 6.32
C LEU A 7 -6.78 -16.92 5.80
N HIS A 8 -6.68 -16.77 4.47
CA HIS A 8 -5.86 -15.72 3.85
C HIS A 8 -6.24 -14.31 4.35
N LYS A 9 -7.54 -14.02 4.46
CA LYS A 9 -8.04 -12.75 5.01
C LYS A 9 -7.66 -12.53 6.47
N GLU A 10 -7.82 -13.54 7.34
CA GLU A 10 -7.42 -13.41 8.75
C GLU A 10 -5.92 -13.20 8.91
N SER A 11 -5.10 -13.88 8.10
CA SER A 11 -3.64 -13.70 8.10
C SER A 11 -3.27 -12.27 7.71
N ARG A 12 -3.86 -11.75 6.63
CA ARG A 12 -3.67 -10.36 6.20
C ARG A 12 -4.14 -9.38 7.27
N ARG A 13 -5.32 -9.61 7.85
CA ARG A 13 -5.88 -8.75 8.90
C ARG A 13 -4.96 -8.64 10.11
N TYR A 14 -4.38 -9.76 10.56
CA TYR A 14 -3.39 -9.74 11.64
C TYR A 14 -2.25 -8.78 11.30
N CYS A 15 -1.60 -8.97 10.14
CA CYS A 15 -0.46 -8.14 9.77
C CYS A 15 -0.83 -6.66 9.64
N ILE A 16 -2.00 -6.35 9.03
CA ILE A 16 -2.47 -4.97 8.86
C ILE A 16 -2.70 -4.29 10.22
N TYR A 17 -3.42 -4.95 11.13
CA TYR A 17 -3.79 -4.34 12.42
C TYR A 17 -2.62 -4.29 13.39
N HIS A 18 -1.81 -5.33 13.47
CA HIS A 18 -0.63 -5.33 14.33
C HIS A 18 0.46 -4.38 13.81
N SER A 19 0.67 -4.31 12.49
CA SER A 19 1.60 -3.33 11.90
C SER A 19 1.14 -1.90 12.22
N ALA A 20 -0.16 -1.59 12.05
CA ALA A 20 -0.71 -0.29 12.41
C ALA A 20 -0.56 0.04 13.90
N PHE A 21 -0.77 -0.93 14.79
CA PHE A 21 -0.54 -0.78 16.22
C PHE A 21 0.92 -0.41 16.53
N TRP A 22 1.87 -1.18 15.99
CA TRP A 22 3.30 -0.95 16.20
C TRP A 22 3.78 0.36 15.59
N PHE A 23 3.26 0.74 14.42
CA PHE A 23 3.51 2.04 13.80
C PHE A 23 3.03 3.20 14.69
N ASN A 24 1.81 3.11 15.24
CA ASN A 24 1.28 4.12 16.13
C ASN A 24 2.09 4.22 17.43
N LYS A 25 2.51 3.08 17.98
CA LYS A 25 3.40 3.03 19.15
C LYS A 25 4.75 3.68 18.85
N TYR A 26 5.36 3.36 17.71
CA TYR A 26 6.59 3.98 17.24
C TYR A 26 6.43 5.51 17.13
N ASN A 27 5.39 6.00 16.46
CA ASN A 27 5.15 7.43 16.30
C ASN A 27 4.89 8.15 17.61
N HIS A 28 4.14 7.53 18.53
CA HIS A 28 3.94 8.08 19.87
C HIS A 28 5.27 8.23 20.60
N LEU A 29 6.10 7.19 20.60
CA LEU A 29 7.43 7.21 21.21
C LEU A 29 8.30 8.30 20.55
N PHE A 30 8.38 8.31 19.23
CA PHE A 30 9.16 9.28 18.46
C PHE A 30 8.75 10.74 18.74
N ASN A 31 7.46 11.02 18.85
CA ASN A 31 6.95 12.38 19.10
C ASN A 31 7.00 12.80 20.58
N SER A 32 7.03 11.85 21.52
CA SER A 32 7.16 12.14 22.95
C SER A 32 8.57 12.60 23.36
N VAL A 33 9.54 12.44 22.46
CA VAL A 33 10.95 12.72 22.67
C VAL A 33 11.25 14.20 22.42
N ASP A 34 11.74 14.93 23.43
CA ASP A 34 12.25 16.29 23.24
C ASP A 34 13.57 16.23 22.45
N HIS A 35 13.54 16.77 21.22
CA HIS A 35 14.67 16.80 20.28
C HIS A 35 15.95 17.39 20.87
N ARG A 36 15.92 18.07 22.03
CA ARG A 36 17.12 18.57 22.73
C ARG A 36 17.93 17.49 23.44
N TYR A 37 17.39 16.28 23.65
CA TYR A 37 18.02 15.23 24.45
C TYR A 37 18.72 14.11 23.65
N TYR A 38 18.68 14.16 22.32
CA TYR A 38 19.19 13.11 21.41
C TYR A 38 20.67 12.71 21.59
N ARG A 39 21.44 13.50 22.34
CA ARG A 39 22.87 13.28 22.61
C ARG A 39 23.17 12.80 24.04
N THR A 40 22.18 12.54 24.88
CA THR A 40 22.42 12.09 26.26
C THR A 40 22.43 10.56 26.34
N ARG A 41 23.26 9.98 27.22
CA ARG A 41 23.31 8.50 27.41
C ARG A 41 21.96 7.92 27.85
N ASN A 42 21.19 8.67 28.65
CA ASN A 42 19.84 8.29 29.08
C ASN A 42 18.86 8.18 27.90
N TYR A 43 19.00 9.01 26.86
CA TYR A 43 18.22 8.91 25.62
C TYR A 43 18.51 7.60 24.87
N VAL A 44 19.78 7.19 24.86
CA VAL A 44 20.23 6.00 24.14
C VAL A 44 19.70 4.71 24.74
N GLU A 45 19.62 4.63 26.07
CA GLU A 45 19.26 3.41 26.81
C GLU A 45 17.74 3.31 27.09
N TYR A 46 17.01 4.41 27.32
CA TYR A 46 15.60 4.32 27.74
C TYR A 46 14.56 4.63 26.65
N GLU A 47 14.91 5.37 25.59
CA GLU A 47 13.93 5.80 24.57
C GLU A 47 14.15 5.15 23.20
N LEU A 48 15.40 4.74 22.87
CA LEU A 48 15.69 4.10 21.58
C LEU A 48 15.37 2.61 21.54
N GLU A 49 15.42 1.88 22.66
CA GLU A 49 15.06 0.45 22.66
C GLU A 49 13.59 0.21 22.34
N PRO A 50 12.61 0.86 23.01
CA PRO A 50 11.20 0.65 22.70
C PRO A 50 10.81 1.13 21.30
N LEU A 51 11.54 2.13 20.79
CA LEU A 51 11.35 2.70 19.47
C LEU A 51 11.86 1.75 18.38
N ASN A 52 13.07 1.20 18.53
CA ASN A 52 13.61 0.18 17.62
C ASN A 52 12.81 -1.13 17.68
N ASP A 53 12.34 -1.56 18.86
CA ASP A 53 11.43 -2.71 19.00
C ASP A 53 10.13 -2.49 18.21
N SER A 54 9.47 -1.35 18.44
CA SER A 54 8.21 -1.04 17.74
C SER A 54 8.39 -0.93 16.22
N LEU A 55 9.49 -0.31 15.76
CA LEU A 55 9.80 -0.22 14.34
C LEU A 55 10.09 -1.58 13.71
N ALA A 56 10.87 -2.42 14.38
CA ALA A 56 11.20 -3.76 13.91
C ALA A 56 9.95 -4.63 13.70
N ARG A 57 9.01 -4.58 14.66
CA ARG A 57 7.74 -5.32 14.59
C ARG A 57 6.82 -4.82 13.48
N GLU A 58 6.69 -3.51 13.31
CA GLU A 58 5.95 -2.93 12.18
C GLU A 58 6.54 -3.41 10.85
N LYS A 59 7.86 -3.28 10.68
CA LYS A 59 8.55 -3.62 9.43
C LYS A 59 8.46 -5.09 9.10
N ILE A 60 8.62 -5.99 10.07
CA ILE A 60 8.51 -7.42 9.80
C ILE A 60 7.08 -7.81 9.43
N LEU A 61 6.05 -7.27 10.09
CA LEU A 61 4.66 -7.56 9.73
C LEU A 61 4.30 -7.05 8.34
N SER A 62 4.82 -5.88 7.96
CA SER A 62 4.70 -5.34 6.61
C SER A 62 5.38 -6.24 5.57
N SER A 63 6.54 -6.81 5.89
CA SER A 63 7.25 -7.80 5.06
C SER A 63 6.47 -9.11 4.92
N ILE A 64 5.99 -9.67 6.04
CA ILE A 64 5.15 -10.88 6.07
C ILE A 64 3.87 -10.68 5.24
N LEU A 65 3.22 -9.53 5.37
CA LEU A 65 2.01 -9.20 4.62
C LEU A 65 2.27 -9.22 3.11
N ASN A 66 3.38 -8.64 2.66
CA ASN A 66 3.75 -8.66 1.25
C ASN A 66 3.95 -10.09 0.74
N GLU A 67 4.61 -10.96 1.51
CA GLU A 67 4.79 -12.37 1.12
C GLU A 67 3.45 -13.13 1.04
N ILE A 68 2.55 -12.92 2.02
CA ILE A 68 1.22 -13.54 2.00
C ILE A 68 0.41 -13.06 0.80
N GLU A 69 0.48 -11.77 0.48
CA GLU A 69 -0.26 -11.17 -0.62
C GLU A 69 0.27 -11.54 -2.01
N LYS A 70 1.43 -12.21 -2.13
CA LYS A 70 1.85 -12.83 -3.40
C LYS A 70 1.04 -14.07 -3.76
N SER A 71 0.36 -14.69 -2.78
CA SER A 71 -0.43 -15.90 -2.97
C SER A 71 -1.88 -15.61 -3.33
N ILE A 72 -2.46 -16.47 -4.16
CA ILE A 72 -3.87 -16.44 -4.55
C ILE A 72 -4.56 -17.58 -3.79
N PRO A 73 -5.58 -17.31 -2.94
CA PRO A 73 -6.23 -18.35 -2.14
C PRO A 73 -6.79 -19.51 -2.95
N GLU A 74 -7.23 -19.25 -4.18
CA GLU A 74 -7.77 -20.23 -5.11
C GLU A 74 -6.72 -21.27 -5.61
N ASP A 75 -5.42 -21.00 -5.43
CA ASP A 75 -4.33 -21.92 -5.80
C ASP A 75 -4.13 -23.06 -4.78
N PHE A 76 -4.86 -23.05 -3.65
CA PHE A 76 -4.72 -24.03 -2.58
C PHE A 76 -5.96 -24.93 -2.49
N GLU A 77 -5.74 -26.24 -2.32
CA GLU A 77 -6.83 -27.21 -2.21
C GLU A 77 -7.32 -27.35 -0.76
N THR A 78 -6.43 -27.15 0.21
CA THR A 78 -6.72 -27.35 1.63
C THR A 78 -6.28 -26.17 2.50
N ILE A 79 -6.89 -26.08 3.69
CA ILE A 79 -6.53 -25.08 4.72
C ILE A 79 -5.11 -25.36 5.23
N GLU A 80 -4.75 -26.62 5.38
CA GLU A 80 -3.45 -27.08 5.86
C GLU A 80 -2.31 -26.69 4.90
N GLU A 81 -2.53 -26.78 3.59
CA GLU A 81 -1.58 -26.30 2.59
C GLU A 81 -1.36 -24.80 2.69
N LEU A 82 -2.45 -24.02 2.75
CA LEU A 82 -2.35 -22.56 2.87
C LEU A 82 -1.69 -22.17 4.21
N LYS A 83 -1.98 -22.85 5.32
CA LYS A 83 -1.29 -22.61 6.60
C LYS A 83 0.22 -22.85 6.50
N LYS A 84 0.64 -23.96 5.89
CA LYS A 84 2.06 -24.26 5.67
C LYS A 84 2.72 -23.18 4.83
N TYR A 85 2.06 -22.74 3.77
CA TYR A 85 2.55 -21.65 2.94
C TYR A 85 2.71 -20.35 3.74
N ILE A 86 1.70 -19.93 4.50
CA ILE A 86 1.75 -18.69 5.30
C ILE A 86 2.84 -18.74 6.37
N VAL A 87 3.01 -19.88 7.05
CA VAL A 87 4.10 -20.06 8.03
C VAL A 87 5.46 -19.99 7.32
N TYR A 88 5.60 -20.63 6.17
CA TYR A 88 6.82 -20.54 5.37
C TYR A 88 7.09 -19.10 4.91
N SER A 89 6.09 -18.36 4.44
CA SER A 89 6.19 -16.93 4.10
C SER A 89 6.65 -16.10 5.29
N CYS A 90 6.15 -16.38 6.49
CA CYS A 90 6.58 -15.72 7.72
C CYS A 90 8.05 -15.98 8.05
N GLU A 91 8.49 -17.23 7.92
CA GLU A 91 9.88 -17.62 8.22
C GLU A 91 10.86 -16.93 7.28
N ASN A 92 10.52 -16.87 5.98
CA ASN A 92 11.37 -16.26 4.95
C ASN A 92 11.22 -14.73 4.83
N ALA A 93 10.24 -14.12 5.51
CA ALA A 93 10.13 -12.67 5.55
C ALA A 93 11.38 -12.06 6.21
N TYR A 94 11.90 -11.02 5.56
CA TYR A 94 13.16 -10.37 5.95
C TYR A 94 12.97 -8.86 6.02
N ILE A 95 13.74 -8.23 6.90
CA ILE A 95 13.92 -6.77 6.96
C ILE A 95 15.42 -6.48 7.04
N ASP A 96 15.89 -5.50 6.29
CA ASP A 96 17.26 -5.00 6.44
C ASP A 96 17.34 -4.09 7.66
N ILE A 97 17.72 -4.67 8.80
CA ILE A 97 17.83 -3.97 10.08
C ILE A 97 18.79 -2.77 9.98
N ASN A 98 19.83 -2.83 9.14
CA ASN A 98 20.77 -1.73 9.00
C ASN A 98 20.15 -0.50 8.33
N SER A 99 19.17 -0.71 7.44
CA SER A 99 18.44 0.37 6.78
C SER A 99 17.47 1.11 7.72
N TYR A 100 17.05 0.48 8.83
CA TYR A 100 16.02 1.00 9.73
C TYR A 100 16.51 1.33 11.15
N CYS A 101 17.63 0.75 11.58
CA CYS A 101 18.15 0.92 12.92
C CYS A 101 18.53 2.39 13.16
N MET A 102 17.87 3.03 14.13
CA MET A 102 18.26 4.37 14.56
C MET A 102 19.60 4.28 15.32
N HIS A 103 20.68 4.53 14.58
CA HIS A 103 22.03 4.52 15.13
C HIS A 103 22.19 5.64 16.16
N SER A 104 22.54 5.24 17.38
CA SER A 104 23.28 6.10 18.29
C SER A 104 24.44 5.30 18.86
N TYR A 105 25.38 5.99 19.51
CA TYR A 105 26.73 5.57 19.85
C TYR A 105 26.93 4.29 20.73
N SER A 106 25.98 3.36 20.82
CA SER A 106 26.14 2.11 21.59
C SER A 106 25.84 0.84 20.79
N CYS A 107 26.76 -0.11 20.91
CA CYS A 107 26.66 -1.51 20.47
C CYS A 107 25.58 -2.24 21.28
N GLY A 108 24.73 -3.07 20.63
CA GLY A 108 23.70 -3.90 21.29
C GLY A 108 22.26 -3.73 20.77
N LYS A 109 22.00 -2.83 19.82
CA LYS A 109 20.63 -2.55 19.34
C LYS A 109 20.12 -3.45 18.23
N GLU A 110 21.03 -4.00 17.44
CA GLU A 110 20.69 -5.02 16.45
C GLU A 110 20.05 -6.23 17.13
N GLU A 111 20.54 -6.63 18.31
CA GLU A 111 19.96 -7.71 19.11
C GLU A 111 18.49 -7.44 19.50
N ILE A 112 18.15 -6.20 19.84
CA ILE A 112 16.77 -5.80 20.17
C ILE A 112 15.87 -5.93 18.94
N MET A 113 16.31 -5.42 17.79
CA MET A 113 15.52 -5.52 16.56
C MET A 113 15.38 -6.97 16.10
N HIS A 114 16.45 -7.77 16.16
CA HIS A 114 16.39 -9.20 15.86
C HIS A 114 15.44 -9.95 16.80
N LYS A 115 15.53 -9.69 18.11
CA LYS A 115 14.64 -10.31 19.09
C LYS A 115 13.17 -9.93 18.83
N ALA A 116 12.89 -8.65 18.57
CA ALA A 116 11.56 -8.17 18.26
C ALA A 116 10.98 -8.80 16.98
N VAL A 117 11.82 -8.98 15.95
CA VAL A 117 11.48 -9.68 14.71
C VAL A 117 11.08 -11.13 14.99
N GLU A 118 11.91 -11.87 15.72
CA GLU A 118 11.65 -13.30 16.00
C GLU A 118 10.43 -13.49 16.92
N GLU A 119 10.26 -12.66 17.95
CA GLU A 119 9.07 -12.69 18.81
C GLU A 119 7.78 -12.45 18.02
N GLU A 120 7.75 -11.44 17.13
CA GLU A 120 6.57 -11.16 16.31
C GLU A 120 6.30 -12.28 15.29
N LYS A 121 7.35 -12.89 14.72
CA LYS A 121 7.20 -14.09 13.87
C LYS A 121 6.58 -15.26 14.64
N GLU A 122 7.02 -15.53 15.87
CA GLU A 122 6.46 -16.59 16.70
C GLU A 122 5.01 -16.32 17.11
N GLU A 123 4.67 -15.07 17.45
CA GLU A 123 3.29 -14.66 17.73
C GLU A 123 2.38 -14.86 16.51
N PHE A 124 2.82 -14.41 15.33
CA PHE A 124 2.09 -14.61 14.08
C PHE A 124 1.90 -16.09 13.75
N LYS A 125 2.96 -16.92 13.83
CA LYS A 125 2.86 -18.37 13.59
C LYS A 125 1.88 -19.03 14.54
N SER A 126 1.95 -18.69 15.83
CA SER A 126 1.03 -19.19 16.85
C SER A 126 -0.42 -18.82 16.54
N PHE A 127 -0.66 -17.58 16.11
CA PHE A 127 -1.96 -17.12 15.65
C PHE A 127 -2.47 -17.97 14.47
N ILE A 128 -1.68 -18.16 13.42
CA ILE A 128 -2.06 -18.95 12.22
C ILE A 128 -2.38 -20.40 12.58
N ILE A 129 -1.55 -21.04 13.41
CA ILE A 129 -1.77 -22.42 13.85
C ILE A 129 -3.09 -22.53 14.61
N SER A 130 -3.42 -21.54 15.45
CA SER A 130 -4.65 -21.50 16.24
C SER A 130 -5.94 -21.36 15.43
N LEU A 131 -5.88 -20.85 14.19
CA LEU A 131 -7.07 -20.66 13.34
C LEU A 131 -7.66 -22.01 12.94
N ASN A 132 -8.96 -22.21 13.17
CA ASN A 132 -9.68 -23.43 12.75
C ASN A 132 -10.92 -23.06 11.93
N GLU A 133 -11.50 -24.05 11.27
CA GLU A 133 -12.70 -23.83 10.43
C GLU A 133 -13.82 -23.08 11.15
N LYS A 134 -14.07 -23.40 12.43
CA LYS A 134 -15.14 -22.75 13.20
C LYS A 134 -14.91 -21.25 13.32
N ARG A 135 -13.68 -20.82 13.60
CA ARG A 135 -13.32 -19.39 13.66
C ARG A 135 -13.37 -18.74 12.28
N LEU A 136 -12.86 -19.43 11.26
CA LEU A 136 -12.79 -18.91 9.89
C LEU A 136 -14.17 -18.71 9.25
N ARG A 137 -15.20 -19.46 9.67
CA ARG A 137 -16.58 -19.26 9.18
C ARG A 137 -17.16 -17.87 9.48
N TYR A 138 -16.65 -17.21 10.52
CA TYR A 138 -17.10 -15.87 10.94
C TYR A 138 -16.13 -14.76 10.52
N SER A 139 -15.24 -15.04 9.57
CA SER A 139 -14.30 -14.05 9.05
C SER A 139 -15.06 -12.92 8.36
N GLU A 140 -14.85 -11.69 8.83
CA GLU A 140 -15.42 -10.51 8.21
C GLU A 140 -14.80 -10.27 6.81
N PRO A 141 -15.50 -9.58 5.91
CA PRO A 141 -14.90 -9.10 4.67
C PRO A 141 -13.64 -8.28 4.93
N LEU A 142 -12.67 -8.40 4.02
CA LEU A 142 -11.48 -7.58 3.95
C LEU A 142 -11.30 -7.21 2.48
N PHE A 143 -10.85 -5.98 2.22
CA PHE A 143 -10.59 -5.51 0.86
C PHE A 143 -9.64 -6.44 0.12
N TYR A 144 -9.82 -6.54 -1.20
CA TYR A 144 -8.88 -7.26 -2.05
C TYR A 144 -7.60 -6.43 -2.25
N ARG A 145 -6.45 -7.07 -2.03
CA ARG A 145 -5.14 -6.58 -2.44
C ARG A 145 -4.23 -7.79 -2.63
N ARG A 146 -3.49 -7.79 -3.73
CA ARG A 146 -2.50 -8.82 -4.08
C ARG A 146 -1.20 -8.14 -4.50
N VAL A 147 -0.07 -8.69 -4.08
CA VAL A 147 1.25 -8.30 -4.56
C VAL A 147 1.50 -9.02 -5.88
N LEU A 148 1.87 -8.26 -6.91
CA LEU A 148 2.23 -8.78 -8.22
C LEU A 148 3.57 -9.49 -8.13
N LYS A 149 3.72 -10.61 -8.85
CA LYS A 149 5.04 -11.25 -9.03
C LYS A 149 5.92 -10.34 -9.89
N ASN A 150 7.24 -10.48 -9.80
CA ASN A 150 8.18 -9.60 -10.51
C ASN A 150 7.96 -9.64 -12.03
N GLU A 151 7.77 -10.82 -12.61
CA GLU A 151 7.54 -10.99 -14.04
C GLU A 151 6.19 -10.37 -14.47
N GLU A 152 5.16 -10.57 -13.65
CA GLU A 152 3.82 -10.03 -13.86
C GLU A 152 3.81 -8.50 -13.77
N ALA A 153 4.50 -7.94 -12.79
CA ALA A 153 4.61 -6.50 -12.61
C ALA A 153 5.36 -5.85 -13.77
N GLU A 154 6.46 -6.47 -14.24
CA GLU A 154 7.22 -5.97 -15.38
C GLU A 154 6.40 -6.04 -16.67
N GLU A 155 5.62 -7.11 -16.88
CA GLU A 155 4.68 -7.18 -18.00
C GLU A 155 3.65 -6.04 -17.95
N ILE A 156 2.98 -5.86 -16.81
CA ILE A 156 1.97 -4.81 -16.60
C ILE A 156 2.59 -3.42 -16.82
N LYS A 157 3.77 -3.17 -16.26
CA LYS A 157 4.50 -1.90 -16.42
C LYS A 157 4.79 -1.61 -17.88
N ASN A 158 5.26 -2.60 -18.65
CA ASN A 158 5.52 -2.44 -20.08
C ASN A 158 4.25 -2.12 -20.87
N ARG A 159 3.13 -2.80 -20.57
CA ARG A 159 1.83 -2.53 -21.18
C ARG A 159 1.32 -1.12 -20.86
N ILE A 160 1.45 -0.67 -19.61
CA ILE A 160 1.10 0.70 -19.21
C ILE A 160 1.94 1.72 -19.99
N VAL A 161 3.25 1.50 -20.09
CA VAL A 161 4.15 2.40 -20.84
C VAL A 161 3.78 2.46 -22.33
N GLU A 162 3.43 1.33 -22.93
CA GLU A 162 2.97 1.26 -24.32
C GLU A 162 1.65 2.02 -24.51
N SER A 163 0.65 1.77 -23.66
CA SER A 163 -0.62 2.51 -23.70
C SER A 163 -0.42 4.01 -23.55
N ARG A 164 0.42 4.46 -22.61
CA ARG A 164 0.74 5.89 -22.46
C ARG A 164 1.38 6.49 -23.70
N ARG A 165 2.27 5.76 -24.38
CA ARG A 165 2.86 6.22 -25.65
C ARG A 165 1.80 6.42 -26.72
N ASN A 166 0.77 5.58 -26.74
CA ASN A 166 -0.36 5.71 -27.67
C ASN A 166 -1.25 6.91 -27.31
N PHE A 167 -1.58 7.11 -26.04
CA PHE A 167 -2.37 8.28 -25.60
C PHE A 167 -1.65 9.59 -25.86
N ARG A 168 -0.32 9.66 -25.66
CA ARG A 168 0.47 10.87 -25.95
C ARG A 168 0.46 11.32 -27.41
N ARG A 169 0.09 10.44 -28.35
CA ARG A 169 -0.07 10.80 -29.76
C ARG A 169 -1.43 11.45 -30.07
N ASN A 170 -2.35 11.44 -29.11
CA ASN A 170 -3.71 11.96 -29.25
C ASN A 170 -4.00 12.93 -28.09
N GLU A 171 -3.83 14.24 -28.33
CA GLU A 171 -3.99 15.26 -27.28
C GLU A 171 -5.38 15.26 -26.65
N ASP A 172 -6.43 14.86 -27.40
CA ASP A 172 -7.81 14.74 -26.90
C ASP A 172 -8.02 13.54 -25.95
N ALA A 173 -7.00 12.72 -25.72
CA ALA A 173 -7.05 11.54 -24.87
C ALA A 173 -6.26 11.69 -23.55
N SER A 174 -5.93 12.93 -23.16
CA SER A 174 -5.19 13.21 -21.93
C SER A 174 -5.70 14.45 -21.18
N LEU A 175 -5.98 14.30 -19.88
CA LEU A 175 -6.09 15.40 -18.91
C LEU A 175 -4.79 15.50 -18.12
N PHE A 176 -4.29 16.71 -17.88
CA PHE A 176 -3.10 16.98 -17.08
C PHE A 176 -3.35 18.15 -16.15
N GLY A 177 -2.86 18.07 -14.92
CA GLY A 177 -2.91 19.18 -13.98
C GLY A 177 -2.26 18.86 -12.65
N ASP A 178 -2.21 19.86 -11.79
CA ASP A 178 -1.75 19.74 -10.40
C ASP A 178 -2.84 19.03 -9.56
N TYR A 179 -2.41 18.06 -8.75
CA TYR A 179 -3.28 17.29 -7.87
C TYR A 179 -4.12 18.16 -6.94
N PHE A 180 -3.64 19.33 -6.47
CA PHE A 180 -4.38 20.23 -5.57
C PHE A 180 -5.63 20.86 -6.20
N PHE A 181 -5.69 20.87 -7.53
CA PHE A 181 -6.83 21.37 -8.29
C PHE A 181 -7.69 20.23 -8.79
N ILE A 182 -7.06 19.15 -9.26
CA ILE A 182 -7.77 17.98 -9.76
C ILE A 182 -8.46 17.23 -8.61
N ASP A 183 -7.84 17.03 -7.45
CA ASP A 183 -8.42 16.28 -6.32
C ASP A 183 -9.68 16.91 -5.73
N LYS A 184 -9.75 18.24 -5.68
CA LYS A 184 -10.89 19.02 -5.17
C LYS A 184 -12.11 18.90 -6.08
N LYS A 185 -11.89 18.63 -7.37
CA LYS A 185 -12.93 18.56 -8.39
C LYS A 185 -13.28 17.11 -8.72
N VAL A 186 -12.25 16.31 -8.93
CA VAL A 186 -12.29 14.89 -9.25
C VAL A 186 -11.79 14.12 -8.03
N THR A 187 -12.67 13.97 -7.04
CA THR A 187 -12.33 13.22 -5.82
C THR A 187 -12.08 11.73 -6.14
N PRO A 188 -11.31 10.99 -5.31
CA PRO A 188 -11.19 9.53 -5.45
C PRO A 188 -12.55 8.82 -5.57
N LYS A 189 -13.56 9.30 -4.84
CA LYS A 189 -14.92 8.74 -4.88
C LYS A 189 -15.55 8.84 -6.27
N ILE A 190 -15.37 9.96 -6.96
CA ILE A 190 -15.88 10.15 -8.33
C ILE A 190 -15.19 9.16 -9.27
N LEU A 191 -13.86 9.08 -9.22
CA LEU A 191 -13.11 8.13 -10.05
C LEU A 191 -13.54 6.69 -9.79
N ARG A 192 -13.66 6.28 -8.52
CA ARG A 192 -14.14 4.93 -8.17
C ARG A 192 -15.51 4.64 -8.76
N ASN A 193 -16.46 5.58 -8.64
CA ASN A 193 -17.80 5.41 -9.18
C ASN A 193 -17.78 5.24 -10.70
N ILE A 194 -17.00 6.05 -11.42
CA ILE A 194 -16.84 5.93 -12.87
C ILE A 194 -16.29 4.55 -13.23
N LEU A 195 -15.18 4.12 -12.59
CA LEU A 195 -14.58 2.81 -12.83
C LEU A 195 -15.56 1.66 -12.54
N ILE A 196 -16.30 1.72 -11.43
CA ILE A 196 -17.32 0.73 -11.06
C ILE A 196 -18.45 0.68 -12.09
N ASN A 197 -18.90 1.83 -12.60
CA ASN A 197 -19.95 1.91 -13.63
C ASN A 197 -19.51 1.26 -14.95
N HIS A 198 -18.20 1.23 -15.23
CA HIS A 198 -17.60 0.48 -16.34
C HIS A 198 -17.29 -0.99 -16.02
N GLY A 199 -17.74 -1.48 -14.87
CA GLY A 199 -17.54 -2.87 -14.45
C GLY A 199 -16.12 -3.18 -13.98
N ILE A 200 -15.27 -2.17 -13.81
CA ILE A 200 -13.91 -2.34 -13.28
C ILE A 200 -13.99 -2.57 -11.77
N LYS A 201 -13.51 -3.73 -11.34
CA LYS A 201 -13.48 -4.13 -9.92
C LYS A 201 -12.08 -4.06 -9.31
N LYS A 202 -11.05 -4.08 -10.15
CA LYS A 202 -9.65 -4.14 -9.72
C LYS A 202 -8.80 -3.19 -10.56
N VAL A 203 -7.78 -2.65 -9.93
CA VAL A 203 -6.83 -1.69 -10.51
C VAL A 203 -5.42 -2.15 -10.18
N TYR A 204 -4.52 -2.07 -11.16
CA TYR A 204 -3.09 -2.23 -10.92
C TYR A 204 -2.52 -0.92 -10.37
N GLU A 205 -1.68 -0.99 -9.35
CA GLU A 205 -0.88 0.11 -8.81
C GLU A 205 0.60 -0.24 -8.97
N ILE A 206 1.29 0.49 -9.86
CA ILE A 206 2.72 0.35 -10.12
C ILE A 206 3.45 1.58 -9.56
N ASP A 207 4.13 1.41 -8.42
CA ASP A 207 5.04 2.41 -7.84
C ASP A 207 6.44 2.27 -8.48
N THR A 208 6.94 3.29 -9.17
CA THR A 208 8.22 3.19 -9.92
C THR A 208 9.45 3.12 -9.02
N SER A 209 9.30 3.49 -7.75
CA SER A 209 10.39 3.58 -6.78
C SER A 209 10.52 2.33 -5.90
N LYS A 210 9.59 1.37 -6.04
CA LYS A 210 9.52 0.15 -5.23
C LYS A 210 9.58 -1.09 -6.10
N GLU A 211 10.03 -2.17 -5.49
CA GLU A 211 9.98 -3.51 -6.08
C GLU A 211 8.59 -4.15 -5.92
N THR A 212 7.77 -3.64 -5.00
CA THR A 212 6.44 -4.17 -4.72
C THR A 212 5.37 -3.38 -5.46
N HIS A 213 4.58 -4.09 -6.25
CA HIS A 213 3.47 -3.56 -7.03
C HIS A 213 2.19 -4.33 -6.70
N PHE A 214 1.04 -3.72 -6.92
CA PHE A 214 -0.23 -4.26 -6.42
C PHE A 214 -1.30 -4.40 -7.49
N GLU A 215 -2.18 -5.36 -7.29
CA GLU A 215 -3.54 -5.36 -7.80
C GLU A 215 -4.47 -5.13 -6.62
N ILE A 216 -5.26 -4.05 -6.64
CA ILE A 216 -6.14 -3.62 -5.55
C ILE A 216 -7.59 -3.61 -5.97
N ASP A 217 -8.49 -3.75 -4.99
CA ASP A 217 -9.91 -3.43 -5.18
C ASP A 217 -10.07 -1.96 -5.60
N VAL A 218 -10.99 -1.70 -6.53
CA VAL A 218 -11.33 -0.33 -6.94
C VAL A 218 -11.78 0.51 -5.74
N ASP A 219 -12.39 -0.10 -4.72
CA ASP A 219 -12.78 0.60 -3.49
C ASP A 219 -11.57 1.17 -2.70
N MET A 220 -10.37 0.64 -2.92
CA MET A 220 -9.14 1.18 -2.33
C MET A 220 -8.47 2.24 -3.20
N PHE A 221 -8.81 2.32 -4.48
CA PHE A 221 -8.13 3.15 -5.46
C PHE A 221 -8.07 4.62 -5.02
N ASN A 222 -6.86 5.17 -4.92
CA ASN A 222 -6.65 6.58 -4.63
C ASN A 222 -5.39 7.07 -5.36
N PRO A 223 -5.54 7.75 -6.50
CA PRO A 223 -4.41 8.20 -7.29
C PRO A 223 -3.72 9.45 -6.75
N TYR A 224 -4.20 10.06 -5.66
CA TYR A 224 -3.66 11.29 -5.08
C TYR A 224 -2.87 11.07 -3.78
N GLY A 225 -2.81 9.85 -3.25
CA GLY A 225 -2.24 9.58 -1.92
C GLY A 225 -3.06 10.23 -0.80
N LYS A 226 -2.49 10.34 0.42
CA LYS A 226 -3.16 11.14 1.47
C LYS A 226 -2.91 12.63 1.25
N VAL A 227 -4.00 13.37 1.10
CA VAL A 227 -4.01 14.79 1.43
C VAL A 227 -4.06 14.88 2.95
N LYS A 228 -2.93 15.24 3.59
CA LYS A 228 -2.93 15.63 5.01
C LYS A 228 -3.87 16.81 5.14
N ASN A 229 -5.03 16.60 5.77
CA ASN A 229 -5.67 17.54 6.70
C ASN A 229 -6.96 16.90 7.24
N ILE A 230 -6.85 16.36 8.47
CA ILE A 230 -7.95 16.17 9.44
C ILE A 230 -8.99 15.08 9.09
N ASP A 231 -9.23 14.21 10.07
CA ASP A 231 -10.27 13.16 10.16
C ASP A 231 -10.16 11.93 9.25
N THR A 232 -9.46 10.90 9.72
CA THR A 232 -9.95 9.51 9.63
C THR A 232 -9.44 8.68 10.80
N ASP A 233 -10.34 8.34 11.73
CA ASP A 233 -10.15 7.46 12.90
C ASP A 233 -9.84 5.99 12.57
N ILE A 234 -9.41 5.71 11.34
CA ILE A 234 -8.89 4.41 10.93
C ILE A 234 -7.60 4.71 10.15
N GLY A 235 -6.47 4.52 10.83
CA GLY A 235 -5.14 4.75 10.30
C GLY A 235 -4.88 3.88 9.07
N ASN A 236 -5.04 4.44 7.87
CA ASN A 236 -4.58 3.85 6.63
C ASN A 236 -3.24 4.50 6.22
N PRO A 237 -2.09 3.79 6.14
CA PRO A 237 -0.73 4.36 6.15
C PRO A 237 -0.22 5.08 4.88
N TYR A 238 -1.04 5.44 3.90
CA TYR A 238 -0.52 5.95 2.63
C TYR A 238 -0.11 7.43 2.70
N GLU A 239 1.18 7.71 2.48
CA GLU A 239 1.83 9.01 2.53
C GLU A 239 1.31 9.98 1.43
N ARG A 240 1.79 11.24 1.46
CA ARG A 240 1.80 12.07 0.24
C ARG A 240 2.42 11.22 -0.88
N ILE A 241 1.97 11.39 -2.13
CA ILE A 241 2.68 10.80 -3.27
C ILE A 241 4.05 11.49 -3.31
N ASP A 242 5.03 10.86 -2.67
CA ASP A 242 6.44 11.23 -2.70
C ASP A 242 7.16 10.57 -3.89
N ARG A 243 6.41 9.80 -4.71
CA ARG A 243 6.93 8.85 -5.69
C ARG A 243 6.00 8.73 -6.89
N GLU A 244 6.54 8.41 -8.04
CA GLU A 244 5.70 8.23 -9.23
C GLU A 244 4.91 6.92 -9.18
N LYS A 245 3.62 7.00 -9.48
CA LYS A 245 2.70 5.87 -9.51
C LYS A 245 1.92 5.82 -10.81
N PHE A 246 1.68 4.61 -11.29
CA PHE A 246 0.77 4.32 -12.38
C PHE A 246 -0.41 3.50 -11.91
N PHE A 247 -1.57 3.80 -12.47
CA PHE A 247 -2.80 3.07 -12.24
C PHE A 247 -3.48 2.74 -13.57
N SER A 248 -3.99 1.52 -13.69
CA SER A 248 -4.76 1.08 -14.86
C SER A 248 -5.59 -0.17 -14.56
N SER A 249 -6.50 -0.55 -15.46
CA SER A 249 -7.21 -1.84 -15.44
C SER A 249 -6.45 -2.91 -16.23
N SER A 250 -7.02 -4.11 -16.34
CA SER A 250 -6.47 -5.20 -17.18
C SER A 250 -6.37 -4.86 -18.65
N ASP A 251 -7.22 -3.97 -19.15
CA ASP A 251 -7.39 -3.71 -20.57
C ASP A 251 -6.46 -2.60 -21.07
N MET A 252 -5.85 -1.85 -20.15
CA MET A 252 -4.87 -0.79 -20.41
C MET A 252 -5.41 0.33 -21.33
N ASP A 253 -6.71 0.52 -21.32
CA ASP A 253 -7.47 1.49 -22.13
C ASP A 253 -7.62 2.86 -21.45
N TRP A 254 -7.15 2.97 -20.21
CA TRP A 254 -6.90 4.20 -19.48
C TRP A 254 -5.64 4.07 -18.62
N VAL A 255 -4.98 5.18 -18.31
CA VAL A 255 -3.85 5.21 -17.38
C VAL A 255 -3.94 6.48 -16.54
N ILE A 256 -3.86 6.34 -15.22
CA ILE A 256 -3.63 7.48 -14.33
C ILE A 256 -2.17 7.44 -13.89
N TYR A 257 -1.46 8.53 -14.09
CA TYR A 257 -0.10 8.75 -13.63
C TYR A 257 -0.09 9.87 -12.62
N ALA A 258 0.44 9.61 -11.43
CA ALA A 258 0.67 10.62 -10.41
C ALA A 258 2.17 10.67 -10.11
N ASP A 259 2.75 11.87 -10.06
CA ASP A 259 4.16 12.05 -9.76
C ASP A 259 4.43 12.64 -8.38
N HIS A 260 5.72 12.70 -8.04
CA HIS A 260 6.23 13.22 -6.78
C HIS A 260 6.29 14.76 -6.75
N GLU A 261 6.09 15.40 -7.90
CA GLU A 261 6.03 16.86 -8.06
C GLU A 261 4.59 17.35 -8.10
N ASP A 262 3.67 16.58 -7.50
CA ASP A 262 2.30 17.02 -7.30
C ASP A 262 1.50 17.15 -8.63
N TYR A 263 1.92 16.48 -9.70
CA TYR A 263 1.16 16.42 -10.95
C TYR A 263 0.43 15.09 -11.11
N ILE A 264 -0.74 15.18 -11.75
CA ILE A 264 -1.50 14.04 -12.21
C ILE A 264 -1.82 14.16 -13.70
N ARG A 265 -1.71 13.04 -14.38
CA ARG A 265 -2.14 12.84 -15.75
C ARG A 265 -3.15 11.71 -15.80
N ILE A 266 -4.29 11.96 -16.42
CA ILE A 266 -5.33 10.97 -16.69
C ILE A 266 -5.38 10.79 -18.19
N ASP A 267 -5.01 9.60 -18.66
CA ASP A 267 -5.02 9.20 -20.05
C ASP A 267 -6.17 8.20 -20.29
N GLY A 268 -6.80 8.26 -21.46
CA GLY A 268 -7.89 7.35 -21.85
C GLY A 268 -9.19 8.11 -22.14
N LYS A 269 -9.59 8.13 -23.41
CA LYS A 269 -10.68 8.99 -23.89
C LYS A 269 -11.99 8.80 -23.14
N TRP A 270 -12.43 7.55 -22.96
CA TRP A 270 -13.71 7.28 -22.31
C TRP A 270 -13.71 7.72 -20.84
N LEU A 271 -12.59 7.52 -20.12
CA LEU A 271 -12.47 7.91 -18.71
C LEU A 271 -12.53 9.43 -18.58
N ILE A 272 -11.89 10.14 -19.50
CA ILE A 272 -11.92 11.60 -19.57
C ILE A 272 -13.32 12.11 -19.90
N ASP A 273 -13.98 11.52 -20.90
CA ASP A 273 -15.34 11.90 -21.31
C ASP A 273 -16.31 11.75 -20.11
N ASP A 274 -16.19 10.68 -19.32
CA ASP A 274 -17.00 10.46 -18.11
C ASP A 274 -16.65 11.42 -16.97
N ILE A 275 -15.36 11.71 -16.75
CA ILE A 275 -14.94 12.72 -15.77
C ILE A 275 -15.51 14.09 -16.14
N ILE A 276 -15.50 14.47 -17.42
CA ILE A 276 -16.07 15.74 -17.89
C ILE A 276 -17.60 15.72 -17.78
N SER A 277 -18.24 14.58 -17.98
CA SER A 277 -19.68 14.44 -17.77
C SER A 277 -20.07 14.68 -16.30
N ASP A 278 -19.32 14.08 -15.36
CA ASP A 278 -19.58 14.19 -13.92
C ASP A 278 -19.10 15.53 -13.32
N VAL A 279 -18.02 16.09 -13.87
CA VAL A 279 -17.38 17.32 -13.39
C VAL A 279 -17.01 18.22 -14.59
N PRO A 280 -17.99 18.91 -15.19
CA PRO A 280 -17.78 19.70 -16.41
C PRO A 280 -16.72 20.80 -16.29
N GLU A 281 -16.47 21.32 -15.08
CA GLU A 281 -15.45 22.35 -14.84
C GLU A 281 -14.03 21.86 -15.15
N VAL A 282 -13.79 20.54 -15.12
CA VAL A 282 -12.48 19.93 -15.47
C VAL A 282 -12.16 20.18 -16.95
N LYS A 283 -13.17 20.37 -17.80
CA LYS A 283 -12.97 20.74 -19.21
C LYS A 283 -12.22 22.07 -19.37
N ASN A 284 -12.36 22.99 -18.41
CA ASN A 284 -11.63 24.26 -18.43
C ASN A 284 -10.21 24.14 -17.83
N MET A 285 -9.89 23.02 -17.18
CA MET A 285 -8.52 22.70 -16.75
C MET A 285 -7.65 22.24 -17.92
N LEU A 286 -8.27 21.81 -19.03
CA LEU A 286 -7.62 21.71 -20.33
C LEU A 286 -7.35 23.12 -20.87
N ASN A 287 -6.06 23.42 -21.06
CA ASN A 287 -5.48 24.60 -21.73
C ASN A 287 -5.14 25.86 -20.92
N GLU A 288 -5.37 25.94 -19.59
CA GLU A 288 -5.00 27.17 -18.84
C GLU A 288 -3.67 27.12 -18.06
N TYR A 289 -3.10 25.94 -17.79
CA TYR A 289 -1.91 25.82 -16.91
C TYR A 289 -0.62 25.31 -17.58
N VAL A 290 -0.59 25.14 -18.90
CA VAL A 290 0.64 24.76 -19.63
C VAL A 290 1.54 25.99 -19.93
N TYR A 291 1.03 27.22 -19.80
CA TYR A 291 1.80 28.45 -20.11
C TYR A 291 1.43 29.66 -19.22
N LYS A 292 1.79 29.63 -17.93
CA LYS A 292 2.10 30.86 -17.18
C LYS A 292 3.35 30.68 -16.35
#